data_AF-A0A7S2MLE5-F1
#
_entry.id   AF-A0A7S2MLE5-F1
#
_cell.length_a   1.000
_cell.length_b   1.000
_cell.length_c   1.000
_cell.angle_alpha   90.00
_cell.angle_beta   90.00
_cell.angle_gamma   90.00
#
_symmetry.space_group_name_H-M   'P 1'
#
loop_
_entity.id
_entity.type
_entity.pdbx_description
1 polymer ?
#
loop_
_entity_poly.entity_id
_entity_poly.type
_entity_poly.pdbx_seq_one_letter_code
_entity_poly.pdbx_strand_id
1 'polypeptide(L)'
;RVYLDLLRKLKRQYGVRTVFLATDDADGKVVGRLAEEKEFNWAFLQYPRHQFKKRGWMEFRKDLSDDVPFSLAAAMEMLGAADMLVGNMGSHVTRMIYNKMVSSTATSVLPPFLSVDGYGLCCDFTEDCSVEDISRRKRSIRDCIHKYGQCTGGDQFFRWPG
;
A
#
# COMPACT_ATOMS: atom_id res chain seq x y z
N ARG A 1 8.45 9.97 -9.66
CA ARG A 1 9.66 10.57 -9.02
C ARG A 1 9.68 10.26 -7.52
N VAL A 2 8.73 10.76 -6.72
CA VAL A 2 8.65 10.47 -5.26
C VAL A 2 8.80 8.98 -4.92
N TYR A 3 8.04 8.09 -5.57
CA TYR A 3 8.16 6.64 -5.37
C TYR A 3 9.55 6.08 -5.69
N LEU A 4 10.16 6.49 -6.82
CA LEU A 4 11.49 6.01 -7.23
C LEU A 4 12.58 6.48 -6.26
N ASP A 5 12.50 7.73 -5.79
CA ASP A 5 13.47 8.26 -4.83
C ASP A 5 13.38 7.51 -3.49
N LEU A 6 12.17 7.13 -3.08
CA LEU A 6 11.95 6.30 -1.90
C LEU A 6 12.50 4.88 -2.09
N LEU A 7 12.21 4.24 -3.23
CA LEU A 7 12.75 2.91 -3.55
C LEU A 7 14.28 2.90 -3.59
N ARG A 8 14.92 3.95 -4.14
CA ARG A 8 16.39 4.08 -4.13
C ARG A 8 16.95 4.23 -2.72
N LYS A 9 16.25 4.93 -1.82
CA LYS A 9 16.62 4.97 -0.39
C LYS A 9 16.51 3.59 0.25
N LEU A 10 15.41 2.88 0.00
CA LEU A 10 15.17 1.53 0.51
C LEU A 10 16.20 0.51 0.01
N LYS A 11 16.59 0.59 -1.27
CA LYS A 11 17.67 -0.21 -1.84
C LYS A 11 18.99 0.01 -1.10
N ARG A 12 19.37 1.27 -0.85
CA ARG A 12 20.62 1.60 -0.15
C ARG A 12 20.63 1.17 1.31
N GLN A 13 19.49 1.30 2.01
CA GLN A 13 19.41 1.02 3.45
C GLN A 13 19.13 -0.44 3.77
N TYR A 14 18.28 -1.09 2.98
CA TYR A 14 17.72 -2.41 3.29
C TYR A 14 17.95 -3.43 2.17
N GLY A 15 18.65 -3.07 1.09
CA GLY A 15 18.97 -4.01 0.01
C GLY A 15 17.77 -4.41 -0.85
N VAL A 16 16.69 -3.61 -0.87
CA VAL A 16 15.52 -3.86 -1.75
C VAL A 16 15.96 -3.95 -3.22
N ARG A 17 15.67 -5.08 -3.86
CA ARG A 17 16.00 -5.35 -5.26
C ARG A 17 14.78 -5.62 -6.12
N THR A 18 13.75 -6.27 -5.58
CA THR A 18 12.55 -6.64 -6.32
C THR A 18 11.40 -5.71 -5.96
N VAL A 19 10.70 -5.20 -6.97
CA VAL A 19 9.57 -4.30 -6.78
C VAL A 19 8.40 -4.78 -7.62
N PHE A 20 7.29 -5.10 -6.95
CA PHE A 20 6.02 -5.33 -7.62
C PHE A 20 5.25 -4.01 -7.75
N LEU A 21 4.94 -3.60 -8.97
CA LEU A 21 4.17 -2.39 -9.27
C LEU A 21 2.70 -2.75 -9.57
N ALA A 22 1.80 -2.21 -8.74
CA ALA A 22 0.38 -2.08 -9.06
C ALA A 22 0.07 -0.61 -9.38
N THR A 23 -0.58 -0.36 -10.53
CA THR A 23 -0.92 0.99 -10.98
C THR A 23 -2.17 0.98 -11.85
N ASP A 24 -2.98 2.03 -11.71
CA ASP A 24 -4.14 2.35 -12.54
C ASP A 24 -3.78 3.29 -13.72
N ASP A 25 -2.50 3.45 -14.05
CA ASP A 25 -2.04 4.30 -15.14
C ASP A 25 -2.55 3.80 -16.50
N ALA A 26 -3.68 4.36 -16.94
CA ALA A 26 -4.38 3.93 -18.14
C ALA A 26 -3.58 4.13 -19.43
N ASP A 27 -2.69 5.12 -19.46
CA ASP A 27 -1.85 5.44 -20.61
C ASP A 27 -0.59 4.55 -20.67
N GLY A 28 -0.30 3.74 -19.65
CA GLY A 28 0.86 2.87 -19.58
C GLY A 28 2.22 3.58 -19.51
N LYS A 29 2.25 4.91 -19.33
CA LYS A 29 3.47 5.73 -19.22
C LYS A 29 4.34 5.35 -18.03
N VAL A 30 3.74 4.90 -16.92
CA VAL A 30 4.48 4.44 -15.73
C VAL A 30 5.18 3.12 -16.04
N VAL A 31 4.44 2.16 -16.61
CA VAL A 31 4.97 0.83 -16.96
C VAL A 31 6.03 0.93 -18.06
N GLY A 32 5.79 1.75 -19.08
CA GLY A 32 6.73 1.95 -20.20
C GLY A 32 8.10 2.48 -19.75
N ARG A 33 8.14 3.25 -18.66
CA ARG A 33 9.40 3.77 -18.10
C ARG A 33 10.17 2.75 -17.25
N LEU A 34 9.57 1.61 -16.87
CA LEU A 34 10.26 0.62 -16.04
C LEU A 34 11.47 0.01 -16.74
N ALA A 35 11.44 -0.10 -18.07
CA ALA A 35 12.57 -0.60 -18.86
C ALA A 35 13.82 0.30 -18.76
N GLU A 36 13.63 1.60 -18.46
CA GLU A 36 14.71 2.56 -18.27
C GLU A 36 15.31 2.45 -16.84
N GLU A 37 14.51 1.97 -15.87
CA GLU A 37 14.87 1.87 -14.45
C GLU A 37 15.53 0.51 -14.13
N LYS A 38 16.77 0.31 -14.61
CA LYS A 38 17.55 -0.94 -14.46
C LYS A 38 18.00 -1.26 -13.03
N GLU A 39 17.70 -0.38 -12.08
CA GLU A 39 18.15 -0.50 -10.70
C GLU A 39 17.41 -1.57 -9.88
N PHE A 40 16.27 -2.05 -10.37
CA PHE A 40 15.37 -2.97 -9.69
C PHE A 40 14.91 -4.09 -10.63
N ASN A 41 14.58 -5.23 -10.04
CA ASN A 41 13.83 -6.30 -10.68
C ASN A 41 12.34 -5.97 -10.60
N TRP A 42 11.78 -5.44 -11.69
CA TRP A 42 10.38 -5.03 -11.73
C TRP A 42 9.46 -6.21 -12.07
N ALA A 43 8.41 -6.37 -11.28
CA ALA A 43 7.27 -7.23 -11.60
C ALA A 43 6.01 -6.35 -11.68
N PHE A 44 5.12 -6.61 -12.63
CA PHE A 44 3.84 -5.91 -12.74
C PHE A 44 2.84 -6.78 -13.51
N LEU A 45 1.55 -6.55 -13.30
CA LEU A 45 0.51 -7.26 -14.02
C LEU A 45 0.30 -6.68 -15.42
N GLN A 46 0.40 -7.50 -16.47
CA GLN A 46 0.25 -7.07 -17.86
C GLN A 46 -1.20 -7.20 -18.33
N TYR A 47 -2.05 -6.25 -17.94
CA TYR A 47 -3.44 -6.13 -18.40
C TYR A 47 -3.63 -4.95 -19.36
N PRO A 48 -4.67 -4.97 -20.23
CA PRO A 48 -4.99 -3.85 -21.12
C PRO A 48 -5.24 -2.54 -20.34
N ARG A 49 -4.31 -1.58 -20.46
CA ARG A 49 -4.26 -0.44 -19.54
C ARG A 49 -5.39 0.57 -19.71
N HIS A 50 -5.87 0.76 -20.93
CA HIS A 50 -6.91 1.75 -21.27
C HIS A 50 -8.22 1.61 -20.46
N GLN A 51 -8.41 0.47 -19.79
CA GLN A 51 -9.56 0.17 -18.95
C GLN A 51 -9.43 0.68 -17.50
N PHE A 52 -8.22 0.99 -17.02
CA PHE A 52 -7.95 1.49 -15.66
C PHE A 52 -8.34 2.96 -15.48
N LYS A 53 -9.61 3.28 -15.73
CA LYS A 53 -10.16 4.62 -15.50
C LYS A 53 -10.78 4.68 -14.12
N LYS A 54 -10.41 5.68 -13.32
CA LYS A 54 -10.99 5.99 -12.01
C LYS A 54 -12.49 6.32 -12.12
N ARG A 55 -13.34 5.30 -12.12
CA ARG A 55 -14.79 5.46 -12.30
C ARG A 55 -15.55 4.38 -11.50
N GLY A 56 -16.29 4.81 -10.49
CA GLY A 56 -17.45 4.11 -9.89
C GLY A 56 -17.33 2.61 -9.52
N TRP A 57 -18.47 2.04 -9.14
CA TRP A 57 -18.61 0.61 -8.79
C TRP A 57 -18.38 -0.27 -10.02
N MET A 58 -17.44 -1.21 -9.93
CA MET A 58 -17.03 -2.06 -11.06
C MET A 58 -18.09 -3.08 -11.48
N GLU A 59 -18.88 -3.60 -10.54
CA GLU A 59 -19.81 -4.71 -10.74
C GLU A 59 -20.89 -4.47 -11.81
N PHE A 60 -21.25 -3.21 -12.07
CA PHE A 60 -22.30 -2.85 -13.02
C PHE A 60 -21.77 -2.14 -14.29
N ARG A 61 -20.45 -2.10 -14.47
CA ARG A 61 -19.81 -1.39 -15.58
C ARG A 61 -19.70 -2.30 -16.80
N LYS A 62 -20.64 -2.15 -17.73
CA LYS A 62 -20.66 -2.86 -19.01
C LYS A 62 -19.51 -2.51 -19.97
N ASP A 63 -18.80 -1.42 -19.69
CA ASP A 63 -17.66 -0.93 -20.49
C ASP A 63 -16.29 -1.41 -19.97
N LEU A 64 -16.27 -2.23 -18.92
CA LEU A 64 -15.06 -2.89 -18.43
C LEU A 64 -15.09 -4.36 -18.86
N SER A 65 -13.93 -4.91 -19.25
CA SER A 65 -13.76 -6.36 -19.31
C SER A 65 -13.45 -6.90 -17.92
N ASP A 66 -13.50 -8.23 -17.79
CA ASP A 66 -13.13 -8.93 -16.56
C ASP A 66 -11.67 -8.67 -16.12
N ASP A 67 -10.82 -8.13 -17.01
CA ASP A 67 -9.43 -7.79 -16.72
C ASP A 67 -9.28 -6.83 -15.53
N VAL A 68 -10.20 -5.89 -15.36
CA VAL A 68 -10.11 -4.89 -14.29
C VAL A 68 -10.30 -5.52 -12.90
N PRO A 69 -11.41 -6.23 -12.59
CA PRO A 69 -11.56 -6.90 -11.30
C PRO A 69 -10.49 -7.97 -11.08
N PHE A 70 -10.09 -8.73 -12.10
CA PHE A 70 -9.02 -9.73 -11.96
C PHE A 70 -7.66 -9.08 -11.67
N SER A 71 -7.34 -7.95 -12.30
CA SER A 71 -6.09 -7.25 -12.01
C SER A 71 -6.03 -6.71 -10.59
N LEU A 72 -7.14 -6.22 -10.02
CA LEU A 72 -7.20 -5.77 -8.64
C LEU A 72 -7.02 -6.95 -7.69
N ALA A 73 -7.75 -8.05 -7.92
CA ALA A 73 -7.62 -9.25 -7.12
C ALA A 73 -6.19 -9.81 -7.14
N ALA A 74 -5.58 -9.89 -8.33
CA ALA A 74 -4.18 -10.32 -8.48
C ALA A 74 -3.20 -9.35 -7.80
N ALA A 75 -3.43 -8.04 -7.89
CA ALA A 75 -2.59 -7.05 -7.21
C ALA A 75 -2.71 -7.17 -5.69
N MET A 76 -3.91 -7.41 -5.17
CA MET A 76 -4.15 -7.65 -3.74
C MET A 76 -3.44 -8.91 -3.25
N GLU A 77 -3.44 -9.99 -4.04
CA GLU A 77 -2.73 -11.22 -3.68
C GLU A 77 -1.21 -11.03 -3.67
N MET A 78 -0.65 -10.49 -4.75
CA MET A 78 0.79 -10.32 -4.90
C MET A 78 1.37 -9.30 -3.91
N LEU A 79 0.69 -8.17 -3.70
CA LEU A 79 1.13 -7.17 -2.71
C LEU A 79 0.79 -7.58 -1.27
N GLY A 80 -0.26 -8.40 -1.07
CA GLY A 80 -0.60 -8.97 0.23
C GLY A 80 0.50 -9.86 0.80
N ALA A 81 1.30 -10.47 -0.06
CA ALA A 81 2.45 -11.30 0.31
C ALA A 81 3.79 -10.55 0.30
N ALA A 82 3.82 -9.24 0.04
CA ALA A 82 5.05 -8.48 -0.01
C ALA A 82 5.67 -8.28 1.39
N ASP A 83 7.00 -8.15 1.45
CA ASP A 83 7.69 -7.87 2.73
C ASP A 83 7.39 -6.46 3.27
N MET A 84 7.07 -5.51 2.38
CA MET A 84 6.82 -4.11 2.70
C MET A 84 5.92 -3.45 1.65
N LEU A 85 5.05 -2.56 2.09
CA LEU A 85 4.22 -1.76 1.20
C LEU A 85 4.72 -0.32 1.04
N VAL A 86 4.84 0.16 -0.20
CA VAL A 86 5.04 1.58 -0.50
C VAL A 86 3.85 2.07 -1.30
N GLY A 87 3.14 3.09 -0.80
CA GLY A 87 1.87 3.50 -1.40
C GLY A 87 1.39 4.89 -1.00
N ASN A 88 0.30 5.30 -1.63
CA ASN A 88 -0.49 6.47 -1.24
C ASN A 88 -1.62 5.97 -0.33
N MET A 89 -1.60 6.34 0.95
CA MET A 89 -2.57 5.86 1.93
C MET A 89 -3.91 6.60 1.88
N GLY A 90 -4.01 7.72 1.15
CA GLY A 90 -5.29 8.29 0.72
C GLY A 90 -6.06 7.41 -0.30
N SER A 91 -5.44 6.37 -0.87
CA SER A 91 -6.11 5.41 -1.76
C SER A 91 -6.75 4.26 -0.98
N HIS A 92 -8.06 4.06 -1.17
CA HIS A 92 -8.76 2.88 -0.63
C HIS A 92 -8.10 1.57 -1.05
N VAL A 93 -7.59 1.46 -2.27
CA VAL A 93 -6.94 0.24 -2.77
C VAL A 93 -5.65 -0.05 -2.00
N THR A 94 -4.79 0.95 -1.78
CA THR A 94 -3.56 0.79 -0.99
C THR A 94 -3.87 0.31 0.42
N ARG A 95 -4.92 0.88 1.04
CA ARG A 95 -5.35 0.51 2.39
C ARG A 95 -5.91 -0.91 2.46
N MET A 96 -6.73 -1.30 1.48
CA MET A 96 -7.22 -2.68 1.38
C MET A 96 -6.07 -3.68 1.25
N ILE A 97 -5.07 -3.37 0.43
CA ILE A 97 -3.85 -4.18 0.29
C ILE A 97 -3.11 -4.27 1.63
N TYR A 98 -2.89 -3.15 2.32
CA TYR A 98 -2.21 -3.16 3.60
C TYR A 98 -2.96 -3.97 4.65
N ASN A 99 -4.29 -3.83 4.74
CA ASN A 99 -5.10 -4.62 5.65
C ASN A 99 -5.02 -6.12 5.33
N LYS A 100 -4.96 -6.50 4.04
CA LYS A 100 -4.70 -7.88 3.65
C LYS A 100 -3.32 -8.34 4.13
N MET A 101 -2.27 -7.54 4.00
CA MET A 101 -0.94 -7.87 4.54
C MET A 101 -1.00 -8.10 6.06
N VAL A 102 -1.64 -7.19 6.81
CA VAL A 102 -1.85 -7.33 8.27
C VAL A 102 -2.62 -8.61 8.60
N SER A 103 -3.64 -8.97 7.83
CA SER A 103 -4.38 -10.22 8.05
C SER A 103 -3.58 -11.47 7.70
N SER A 104 -2.58 -11.34 6.83
CA SER A 104 -1.74 -12.45 6.35
C SER A 104 -0.50 -12.66 7.21
N THR A 105 -0.14 -11.69 8.06
CA THR A 105 0.96 -11.86 9.02
C THR A 105 0.56 -12.83 10.12
N ALA A 106 1.31 -13.92 10.23
CA ALA A 106 1.20 -14.86 11.35
C ALA A 106 1.79 -14.32 12.67
N THR A 107 2.22 -13.06 12.69
CA THR A 107 2.82 -12.39 13.84
C THR A 107 1.93 -11.23 14.29
N SER A 108 2.02 -10.86 15.58
CA SER A 108 1.38 -9.64 16.10
C SER A 108 2.09 -8.34 15.66
N VAL A 109 3.02 -8.42 14.70
CA VAL A 109 3.82 -7.29 14.24
C VAL A 109 3.21 -6.80 12.93
N LEU A 110 2.90 -5.51 12.86
CA LEU A 110 2.41 -4.93 11.62
C LEU A 110 3.50 -4.96 10.54
N PRO A 111 3.16 -5.35 9.30
CA PRO A 111 4.06 -5.23 8.17
C PRO A 111 4.56 -3.79 8.01
N PRO A 112 5.82 -3.58 7.59
CA PRO A 112 6.32 -2.25 7.32
C PRO A 112 5.56 -1.61 6.14
N PHE A 113 5.23 -0.33 6.29
CA PHE A 113 4.70 0.48 5.18
C PHE A 113 5.35 1.86 5.13
N LEU A 114 5.38 2.44 3.93
CA LEU A 114 5.77 3.82 3.69
C LEU A 114 4.72 4.54 2.85
N SER A 115 4.16 5.58 3.44
CA SER A 115 3.14 6.44 2.85
C SER A 115 3.79 7.65 2.16
N VAL A 116 3.62 7.77 0.84
CA VAL A 116 4.22 8.89 0.07
C VAL A 116 3.45 10.20 0.22
N ASP A 117 2.20 10.14 0.64
CA ASP A 117 1.31 11.28 0.87
C ASP A 117 1.28 11.71 2.35
N GLY A 118 2.03 11.00 3.22
CA GLY A 118 2.09 11.26 4.65
C GLY A 118 0.81 10.90 5.39
N TYR A 119 -0.14 10.22 4.74
CA TYR A 119 -1.37 9.77 5.36
C TYR A 119 -1.10 8.56 6.26
N GLY A 120 -1.54 8.64 7.52
CA GLY A 120 -1.45 7.56 8.50
C GLY A 120 -2.72 6.71 8.50
N LEU A 121 -2.59 5.42 8.78
CA LEU A 121 -3.68 4.43 8.75
C LEU A 121 -4.66 4.54 9.93
N CYS A 122 -4.47 5.53 10.80
CA CYS A 122 -5.19 5.69 12.05
C CYS A 122 -6.71 5.72 11.91
N CYS A 123 -7.20 6.40 10.89
CA CYS A 123 -8.63 6.65 10.70
C CYS A 123 -9.35 5.54 9.93
N ASP A 124 -8.62 4.51 9.48
CA ASP A 124 -9.22 3.35 8.82
C ASP A 124 -9.49 2.20 9.82
N PHE A 125 -8.98 2.29 11.05
CA PHE A 125 -9.19 1.30 12.12
C PHE A 125 -10.21 1.73 13.18
N THR A 126 -10.78 2.93 13.07
CA THR A 126 -11.73 3.47 14.05
C THR A 126 -12.79 4.33 13.36
N GLU A 127 -14.03 4.24 13.84
CA GLU A 127 -15.12 5.14 13.44
C GLU A 127 -14.92 6.56 14.01
N ASP A 128 -14.05 6.71 15.01
CA ASP A 128 -13.82 7.95 15.76
C ASP A 128 -12.62 8.76 15.23
N CYS A 129 -12.68 9.16 13.95
CA CYS A 129 -11.74 10.13 13.39
C CYS A 129 -12.43 11.45 13.03
N SER A 130 -12.01 12.53 13.70
CA SER A 130 -12.47 13.88 13.35
C SER A 130 -11.84 14.36 12.03
N VAL A 131 -12.49 15.31 11.36
CA VAL A 131 -11.95 15.99 10.16
C VAL A 131 -10.59 16.63 10.44
N GLU A 132 -10.34 17.06 11.68
CA GLU A 132 -9.06 17.61 12.13
C GLU A 132 -7.97 16.53 12.26
N ASP A 133 -8.31 15.32 12.69
CA ASP A 133 -7.38 14.20 12.77
C ASP A 133 -6.95 13.72 11.38
N ILE A 134 -7.87 13.72 10.41
CA ILE A 134 -7.61 13.43 9.00
C ILE A 134 -6.73 14.53 8.37
N SER A 135 -7.00 15.81 8.69
CA SER A 135 -6.30 16.94 8.08
C SER A 135 -4.92 17.21 8.68
N ARG A 136 -4.68 16.85 9.94
CA ARG A 136 -3.39 17.10 10.63
C ARG A 136 -2.29 16.11 10.27
N ARG A 137 -2.59 14.97 9.62
CA ARG A 137 -1.61 14.08 8.92
C ARG A 137 -0.31 13.74 9.70
N LYS A 138 -0.36 13.75 11.04
CA LYS A 138 0.84 13.73 11.90
C LYS A 138 0.89 12.59 12.91
N ARG A 139 0.03 11.58 12.79
CA ARG A 139 0.02 10.45 13.73
C ARG A 139 0.68 9.25 13.08
N SER A 140 1.64 8.66 13.77
CA SER A 140 2.23 7.40 13.35
C SER A 140 1.18 6.29 13.50
N ILE A 141 1.29 5.21 12.72
CA ILE A 141 0.40 4.06 12.88
C ILE A 141 0.45 3.51 14.31
N ARG A 142 1.62 3.58 14.95
CA ARG A 142 1.88 3.13 16.31
C ARG A 142 0.99 3.86 17.32
N ASP A 143 0.90 5.19 17.21
CA ASP A 143 0.06 6.00 18.09
C ASP A 143 -1.42 5.62 17.98
N CYS A 144 -1.82 5.10 16.83
CA CYS A 144 -3.22 4.78 16.54
C CYS A 144 -3.60 3.36 16.91
N ILE A 145 -2.69 2.39 16.76
CA ILE A 145 -2.85 1.06 17.36
C ILE A 145 -2.93 1.17 18.88
N HIS A 146 -2.06 1.98 19.50
CA HIS A 146 -2.08 2.18 20.95
C HIS A 146 -3.35 2.90 21.43
N LYS A 147 -3.88 3.86 20.67
CA LYS A 147 -5.05 4.66 21.08
C LYS A 147 -6.40 3.99 20.77
N TYR A 148 -6.52 3.27 19.65
CA TYR A 148 -7.80 2.75 19.15
C TYR A 148 -7.81 1.21 19.03
N GLY A 149 -6.79 0.54 19.56
CA GLY A 149 -6.43 -0.84 19.27
C GLY A 149 -7.60 -1.84 19.27
N GLN A 150 -7.79 -2.50 18.13
CA GLN A 150 -8.37 -3.85 18.06
C GLN A 150 -7.31 -4.95 18.23
N CYS A 151 -6.14 -4.65 18.78
CA CYS A 151 -5.13 -5.64 19.12
C CYS A 151 -4.54 -5.34 20.51
N THR A 152 -5.32 -5.59 21.56
CA THR A 152 -4.82 -5.75 22.94
C THR A 152 -4.06 -7.07 23.13
N GLY A 153 -3.20 -7.40 22.17
CA GLY A 153 -2.35 -8.59 22.16
C GLY A 153 -0.89 -8.20 21.95
N GLY A 154 -0.37 -7.36 22.84
CA GLY A 154 1.01 -6.88 22.72
C GLY A 154 1.53 -6.02 23.87
N ASP A 155 0.85 -5.98 25.02
CA ASP A 155 1.36 -5.31 26.24
C ASP A 155 2.54 -6.04 26.90
N GLN A 156 3.31 -6.83 26.14
CA GLN A 156 4.52 -7.45 26.64
C GLN A 156 5.69 -7.28 25.67
N PHE A 157 6.77 -6.74 26.23
CA PHE A 157 8.14 -6.62 25.69
C PHE A 157 8.40 -5.44 24.76
N PHE A 158 8.78 -4.30 25.36
CA PHE A 158 10.09 -3.67 25.13
C PHE A 158 10.36 -2.65 26.27
N ARG A 159 10.95 -3.11 27.38
CA ARG A 159 11.84 -2.24 28.15
C ARG A 159 13.14 -2.16 27.35
N TRP A 160 13.51 -0.98 26.88
CA TRP A 160 14.82 -0.73 26.30
C TRP A 160 15.84 -0.60 27.46
N PRO A 161 16.94 -1.37 27.48
CA PRO A 161 18.11 -1.00 28.27
C PRO A 161 18.95 -0.02 27.46
N GLY A 162 19.22 1.15 28.05
CA GLY A 162 20.07 2.21 27.50
C GLY A 162 19.60 3.57 27.95
#